data_AF-A0A7Z9ZZE4-F1
#
_entry.id   AF-A0A7Z9ZZE4-F1
#
_cell.length_a   1.000
_cell.length_b   1.000
_cell.length_c   1.000
_cell.angle_alpha   90.00
_cell.angle_beta   90.00
_cell.angle_gamma   90.00
#
_symmetry.space_group_name_H-M   'P 1'
#
loop_
_entity.id
_entity.type
_entity.pdbx_description
1 polymer ?
#
loop_
_entity_poly.entity_id
_entity_poly.type
_entity_poly.pdbx_seq_one_letter_code
_entity_poly.pdbx_strand_id
1 'polypeptide(L)'
;MRLISGAELPIRSGALPPGDCILIGRPKTNKHIARLAESGAIGLSPTFPGLDGFVIKVVPLERGRALVLGGSQDRGTLYAVYELLERCFKVGFFWDSERIP
;
A
#
# COMPACT_ATOMS: atom_id res chain seq x y z
N MET A 1 -12.36 -2.80 1.90
CA MET A 1 -12.24 -4.27 2.01
C MET A 1 -13.54 -4.91 2.45
N ARG A 2 -14.13 -4.57 3.61
CA ARG A 2 -15.43 -5.12 4.05
C ARG A 2 -16.53 -5.01 3.00
N LEU A 3 -16.66 -3.87 2.31
CA LEU A 3 -17.67 -3.68 1.26
C LEU A 3 -17.38 -4.44 -0.06
N ILE A 4 -16.14 -4.91 -0.25
CA ILE A 4 -15.70 -5.57 -1.48
C ILE A 4 -15.76 -7.10 -1.32
N SER A 5 -15.28 -7.60 -0.17
CA SER A 5 -15.11 -9.04 0.07
C SER A 5 -15.82 -9.55 1.32
N GLY A 6 -16.51 -8.69 2.09
CA GLY A 6 -17.04 -9.02 3.40
C GLY A 6 -15.99 -9.13 4.51
N ALA A 7 -14.69 -9.17 4.16
CA ALA A 7 -13.61 -9.36 5.12
C ALA A 7 -13.22 -8.04 5.82
N GLU A 8 -13.03 -8.11 7.14
CA GLU A 8 -12.39 -7.06 7.92
C GLU A 8 -10.89 -7.35 8.04
N LEU A 9 -10.08 -6.45 7.50
CA LEU A 9 -8.62 -6.51 7.67
C LEU A 9 -8.23 -5.66 8.88
N PRO A 10 -7.52 -6.23 9.87
CA PRO A 10 -7.09 -5.46 11.03
C PRO A 10 -6.01 -4.45 10.63
N ILE A 11 -6.23 -3.19 10.95
CA ILE A 11 -5.23 -2.13 10.78
C ILE A 11 -4.40 -2.06 12.05
N ARG A 12 -3.08 -2.15 11.92
CA ARG A 12 -2.14 -2.17 13.05
C ARG A 12 -0.91 -1.33 12.74
N SER A 13 -0.37 -0.69 13.77
CA SER A 13 0.94 -0.07 13.76
C SER A 13 1.89 -0.93 14.60
N GLY A 14 3.11 -1.19 14.10
CA GLY A 14 4.13 -1.91 14.88
C GLY A 14 4.67 -3.15 14.17
N ALA A 15 4.62 -4.30 14.84
CA ALA A 15 5.17 -5.56 14.33
C ALA A 15 4.36 -6.09 13.13
N LEU A 16 5.03 -6.77 12.20
CA LEU A 16 4.38 -7.43 11.09
C LEU A 16 3.56 -8.63 11.59
N PRO A 17 2.33 -8.84 11.10
CA PRO A 17 1.59 -10.04 11.41
C PRO A 17 2.27 -11.26 10.77
N PRO A 18 2.01 -12.47 11.28
CA PRO A 18 2.40 -13.69 10.57
C PRO A 18 1.60 -13.81 9.25
N GLY A 19 2.28 -14.13 8.16
CA GLY A 19 1.65 -14.36 6.85
C GLY A 19 1.60 -13.12 5.96
N ASP A 20 0.67 -13.13 5.01
CA ASP A 20 0.55 -12.06 4.01
C ASP A 20 0.01 -10.76 4.63
N CYS A 21 0.58 -9.62 4.25
CA CYS A 21 0.15 -8.32 4.75
C CYS A 21 0.24 -7.21 3.69
N ILE A 22 -0.39 -6.07 4.00
CA ILE A 22 -0.30 -4.85 3.18
C ILE A 22 0.45 -3.79 3.99
N LEU A 23 1.52 -3.26 3.43
CA LEU A 23 2.30 -2.17 4.00
C LEU A 23 1.97 -0.89 3.27
N ILE A 24 1.45 0.09 4.00
CA ILE A 24 1.06 1.40 3.46
C ILE A 24 1.96 2.46 4.09
N GLY A 25 2.51 3.37 3.28
CA GLY A 25 3.25 4.52 3.78
C GLY A 25 4.53 4.85 3.03
N ARG A 26 5.39 5.59 3.73
CA ARG A 26 6.67 6.08 3.22
C ARG A 26 7.81 5.48 4.05
N PRO A 27 9.06 5.45 3.55
CA PRO A 27 10.21 5.08 4.36
C PRO A 27 10.29 5.88 5.68
N LYS A 28 9.95 7.18 5.65
CA LYS A 28 9.94 8.04 6.85
C LYS A 28 8.88 7.64 7.89
N THR A 29 7.75 7.05 7.48
CA THR A 29 6.60 6.79 8.35
C THR A 29 6.41 5.31 8.67
N ASN A 30 7.01 4.41 7.90
CA ASN A 30 6.89 2.97 8.06
C ASN A 30 8.28 2.31 7.98
N LYS A 31 8.79 1.90 9.15
CA LYS A 31 10.11 1.29 9.30
C LYS A 31 10.32 0.02 8.46
N HIS A 32 9.25 -0.73 8.18
CA HIS A 32 9.35 -1.94 7.35
C HIS A 32 9.52 -1.58 5.88
N ILE A 33 8.82 -0.53 5.43
CA ILE A 33 9.03 0.03 4.09
C ILE A 33 10.44 0.63 3.98
N ALA A 34 10.94 1.30 5.02
CA ALA A 34 12.32 1.80 5.04
C ALA A 34 13.33 0.67 4.84
N ARG A 35 13.22 -0.41 5.60
CA ARG A 35 14.11 -1.57 5.48
C ARG A 35 14.06 -2.23 4.10
N LEU A 36 12.88 -2.31 3.49
CA LEU A 36 12.70 -2.85 2.14
C LEU A 36 13.30 -1.92 1.07
N ALA A 37 13.25 -0.61 1.28
CA ALA A 37 13.89 0.36 0.39
C ALA A 37 15.41 0.31 0.51
N GLU A 38 15.93 0.24 1.74
CA GLU A 38 17.36 0.11 2.03
C GLU A 38 17.97 -1.18 1.45
N SER A 39 17.22 -2.28 1.48
CA SER A 39 17.66 -3.55 0.87
C SER A 39 17.54 -3.58 -0.66
N GLY A 40 16.98 -2.54 -1.27
CA GLY A 40 16.71 -2.49 -2.71
C GLY A 40 15.53 -3.35 -3.16
N ALA A 41 14.78 -3.96 -2.24
CA ALA A 41 13.61 -4.77 -2.56
C ALA A 41 12.48 -3.93 -3.18
N ILE A 42 12.39 -2.65 -2.84
CA ILE A 42 11.50 -1.66 -3.47
C ILE A 42 12.30 -0.42 -3.88
N GLY A 43 11.93 0.19 -5.02
CA GLY A 43 12.45 1.49 -5.41
C GLY A 43 11.59 2.58 -4.79
N LEU A 44 11.88 2.99 -3.55
CA LEU A 44 11.13 4.04 -2.87
C LEU A 44 12.05 4.91 -2.02
N SER A 45 12.04 6.21 -2.29
CA SER A 45 12.88 7.19 -1.61
C SER A 45 12.13 8.53 -1.48
N PRO A 46 12.70 9.53 -0.77
CA PRO A 46 12.12 10.86 -0.70
C PRO A 46 11.98 11.57 -2.07
N THR A 47 12.71 11.12 -3.09
CA THR A 47 12.74 11.76 -4.43
C THR A 47 12.25 10.85 -5.55
N PHE A 48 12.25 9.53 -5.36
CA PHE A 48 11.73 8.55 -6.30
C PHE A 48 10.57 7.78 -5.66
N PRO A 49 9.43 7.59 -6.32
CA PRO A 49 9.13 7.84 -7.75
C PRO A 49 8.73 9.29 -8.11
N GLY A 50 8.94 10.27 -7.22
CA GLY A 50 8.70 11.69 -7.51
C GLY A 50 7.43 12.23 -6.85
N LEU A 51 7.01 13.45 -7.24
CA LEU A 51 5.92 14.20 -6.59
C LEU A 51 4.60 13.42 -6.54
N ASP A 52 4.18 12.87 -7.68
CA ASP A 52 2.91 12.13 -7.82
C ASP A 52 3.12 10.65 -8.16
N GLY A 53 4.37 10.21 -8.20
CA GLY A 53 4.70 8.81 -8.42
C GLY A 53 4.34 7.96 -7.21
N PHE A 54 4.07 6.68 -7.47
CA PHE A 54 3.85 5.69 -6.43
C PHE A 54 4.36 4.31 -6.83
N VAL A 55 4.44 3.42 -5.85
CA VAL A 55 4.90 2.04 -5.96
C VAL A 55 3.80 1.13 -5.42
N ILE A 56 3.44 0.14 -6.23
CA ILE A 56 2.62 -1.01 -5.84
C ILE A 56 3.47 -2.24 -6.14
N LYS A 57 3.96 -2.93 -5.10
CA LYS A 57 4.87 -4.07 -5.30
C LYS A 57 4.67 -5.15 -4.25
N VAL A 58 4.58 -6.39 -4.70
CA VAL A 58 4.63 -7.57 -3.82
C VAL A 58 6.09 -7.93 -3.57
N VAL A 59 6.47 -8.08 -2.31
CA VAL A 59 7.81 -8.53 -1.89
C VAL A 59 7.68 -9.75 -0.96
N PRO A 60 8.54 -10.77 -1.12
CA PRO A 60 8.58 -11.88 -0.18
C PRO A 60 9.10 -11.41 1.18
N LEU A 61 8.51 -11.94 2.26
CA LEU A 61 8.99 -11.82 3.63
C LEU A 61 9.44 -13.20 4.12
N GLU A 62 10.11 -13.26 5.27
CA GLU A 62 10.45 -14.53 5.91
C GLU A 62 9.21 -15.40 6.20
N ARG A 63 8.08 -14.76 6.49
CA ARG A 63 6.79 -15.41 6.79
C ARG A 63 5.66 -14.79 6.00
N GLY A 64 5.58 -15.12 4.71
CA GLY A 64 4.52 -14.66 3.81
C GLY A 64 5.02 -13.60 2.82
N ARG A 65 4.12 -12.75 2.34
CA ARG A 65 4.42 -11.68 1.37
C ARG A 65 3.85 -10.35 1.85
N ALA A 66 4.54 -9.26 1.53
CA ALA A 66 4.03 -7.92 1.72
C ALA A 66 3.63 -7.30 0.38
N LEU A 67 2.41 -6.80 0.28
CA LEU A 67 2.03 -5.82 -0.75
C LEU A 67 2.38 -4.42 -0.23
N VAL A 68 3.37 -3.79 -0.84
CA VAL A 68 3.80 -2.43 -0.50
C VAL A 68 3.04 -1.43 -1.37
N LEU A 69 2.39 -0.47 -0.73
CA LEU A 69 1.74 0.70 -1.31
C LEU A 69 2.42 1.96 -0.75
N GLY A 70 3.19 2.66 -1.57
CA GLY A 70 3.97 3.81 -1.08
C GLY A 70 4.32 4.83 -2.16
N GLY A 71 4.52 6.07 -1.76
CA GLY A 71 5.01 7.15 -2.62
C GLY A 71 6.12 7.95 -1.93
N SER A 72 6.76 8.86 -2.66
CA SER A 72 7.76 9.77 -2.05
C SER A 72 7.12 10.75 -1.06
N GLN A 73 5.83 11.08 -1.28
CA GLN A 73 5.03 11.96 -0.44
C GLN A 73 3.71 11.29 -0.04
N ASP A 74 3.01 11.89 0.94
CA ASP A 74 1.75 11.34 1.45
C ASP A 74 0.70 11.19 0.34
N ARG A 75 0.66 12.16 -0.59
CA ARG A 75 -0.24 12.12 -1.75
C ARG A 75 0.02 10.93 -2.68
N GLY A 76 1.28 10.66 -3.03
CA GLY A 76 1.63 9.49 -3.84
C GLY A 76 1.25 8.16 -3.15
N THR A 77 1.38 8.09 -1.83
CA THR A 77 0.93 6.91 -1.06
C THR A 77 -0.59 6.72 -1.18
N LEU A 78 -1.36 7.81 -1.11
CA LEU A 78 -2.81 7.76 -1.31
C LEU A 78 -3.18 7.28 -2.72
N TYR A 79 -2.48 7.77 -3.74
CA TYR A 79 -2.67 7.33 -5.12
C TYR A 79 -2.38 5.83 -5.30
N ALA A 80 -1.36 5.28 -4.63
CA ALA A 80 -1.11 3.84 -4.64
C ALA A 80 -2.31 3.02 -4.12
N VAL A 81 -2.96 3.51 -3.05
CA VAL A 81 -4.14 2.87 -2.47
C VAL A 81 -5.32 2.95 -3.44
N TYR A 82 -5.56 4.10 -4.04
CA TYR A 82 -6.65 4.29 -4.99
C TYR A 82 -6.46 3.46 -6.26
N GLU A 83 -5.25 3.44 -6.82
CA GLU A 83 -4.92 2.59 -7.96
C GLU A 83 -5.16 1.10 -7.66
N LEU A 84 -4.81 0.62 -6.46
CA LEU A 84 -5.13 -0.76 -6.05
C LEU A 84 -6.65 -1.00 -6.02
N LEU A 85 -7.40 -0.10 -5.40
CA LEU A 85 -8.86 -0.22 -5.29
C LEU A 85 -9.53 -0.18 -6.67
N GLU A 86 -9.10 0.72 -7.54
CA GLU A 86 -9.65 0.89 -8.87
C GLU A 86 -9.27 -0.28 -9.78
N ARG A 87 -7.98 -0.63 -9.87
CA ARG A 87 -7.52 -1.63 -10.84
C ARG A 87 -7.81 -3.05 -10.42
N CYS A 88 -7.58 -3.40 -9.15
CA CYS A 88 -7.73 -4.76 -8.67
C CYS A 88 -9.13 -5.06 -8.17
N PHE A 89 -9.78 -4.10 -7.51
CA PHE A 89 -11.10 -4.32 -6.92
C PHE A 89 -12.25 -3.65 -7.68
N LYS A 90 -11.95 -2.94 -8.78
CA LYS A 90 -12.95 -2.25 -9.62
C LYS A 90 -13.82 -1.28 -8.81
N VAL A 91 -13.25 -0.71 -7.76
CA VAL A 91 -13.93 0.28 -6.92
C VAL A 91 -13.60 1.68 -7.43
N GLY A 92 -14.61 2.38 -7.95
CA GLY A 92 -14.54 3.81 -8.25
C GLY A 92 -14.96 4.66 -7.06
N PHE A 93 -14.46 5.90 -6.98
CA PHE A 93 -14.96 6.90 -6.03
C PHE A 93 -16.13 7.65 -6.65
N PHE A 94 -17.33 7.46 -6.10
CA PHE A 94 -18.52 8.21 -6.49
C PHE A 94 -18.76 9.32 -5.46
N TRP A 95 -18.46 10.57 -5.83
CA TRP A 95 -19.00 11.74 -5.14
C TRP A 95 -20.52 11.90 -5.37
N ASP A 96 -21.08 11.10 -6.29
CA ASP A 96 -22.51 11.04 -6.57
C ASP A 96 -23.02 9.60 -6.39
N SER A 97 -23.28 9.29 -5.12
CA SER A 97 -24.37 8.42 -4.64
C SER A 97 -24.58 7.00 -5.18
N GLU A 98 -23.66 6.33 -5.90
CA GLU A 98 -23.63 4.85 -5.97
C GLU A 98 -22.40 4.27 -6.70
N ARG A 99 -21.57 3.46 -6.02
CA ARG A 99 -21.50 1.98 -6.17
C ARG A 99 -20.26 1.33 -5.50
N ILE A 100 -20.47 0.17 -4.87
CA ILE A 100 -19.51 -0.96 -4.72
C ILE A 100 -20.38 -2.24 -4.70
N PRO A 101 -19.92 -3.39 -5.22
CA PRO A 101 -20.19 -3.92 -6.57
C PRO A 101 -21.65 -3.78 -7.09
#